data_AF-A0A0A3Y1D1-F1
#
_entry.id   AF-A0A0A3Y1D1-F1
#
_cell.length_a   1.000
_cell.length_b   1.000
_cell.length_c   1.000
_cell.angle_alpha   90.00
_cell.angle_beta   90.00
_cell.angle_gamma   90.00
#
_symmetry.space_group_name_H-M   'P 1'
#
loop_
_entity.id
_entity.type
_entity.pdbx_description
1 polymer ?
#
loop_
_entity_poly.entity_id
_entity_poly.type
_entity_poly.pdbx_seq_one_letter_code
_entity_poly.pdbx_strand_id
1 'polypeptide(L)'
;MLCVELRVLRETIDNGLKNQYLYRYPKDKARVLGNWRDDWATVTAAFPSTQKDILECVDLWAMDHPTASVFHAMRILEHGLRALANYVGRAFDIQNWQNIIDEIESEIRDRAKKLPRGQQKNETLQFLSVAAKEFTYFKDGWRNYVSHNKSDYDEHQAQTAFEHVRAFMIVLSSQLREVAP
;
A
#
# COMPACT_ATOMS: atom_id res chain seq x y z
N MET A 1 -43.15 -1.88 37.91
CA MET A 1 -42.75 -2.85 36.86
C MET A 1 -41.62 -2.28 36.00
N LEU A 2 -41.83 -1.13 35.35
CA LEU A 2 -40.83 -0.43 34.52
C LEU A 2 -39.46 -0.18 35.20
N CYS A 3 -39.44 0.23 36.48
CA CYS A 3 -38.19 0.47 37.21
C CYS A 3 -37.33 -0.79 37.39
N VAL A 4 -37.95 -1.98 37.45
CA VAL A 4 -37.24 -3.25 37.59
C VAL A 4 -36.62 -3.64 36.25
N GLU A 5 -37.37 -3.49 35.15
CA GLU A 5 -36.90 -3.79 33.80
C GLU A 5 -35.74 -2.88 33.38
N LEU A 6 -35.82 -1.57 33.68
CA LEU A 6 -34.73 -0.64 33.41
C LEU A 6 -33.45 -0.98 34.20
N ARG A 7 -33.59 -1.44 35.45
CA ARG A 7 -32.46 -1.88 36.26
C ARG A 7 -31.81 -3.13 35.68
N VAL A 8 -32.60 -4.13 35.30
CA VAL A 8 -32.12 -5.37 34.68
C VAL A 8 -31.43 -5.07 33.35
N LEU A 9 -32.00 -4.20 32.51
CA LEU A 9 -31.37 -3.79 31.25
C LEU A 9 -30.01 -3.13 31.50
N ARG A 10 -29.94 -2.19 32.44
CA ARG A 10 -28.67 -1.53 32.81
C ARG A 10 -27.64 -2.54 33.29
N GLU A 11 -27.99 -3.40 34.25
CA GLU A 11 -27.08 -4.42 34.79
C GLU A 11 -26.62 -5.42 33.72
N THR A 12 -27.50 -5.75 32.76
CA THR A 12 -27.17 -6.64 31.63
C THR A 12 -26.21 -5.97 30.66
N ILE A 13 -26.43 -4.69 30.33
CA ILE A 13 -25.52 -3.92 29.48
C ILE A 13 -24.17 -3.75 30.17
N ASP A 14 -24.16 -3.33 31.44
CA ASP A 14 -22.92 -3.14 32.21
C ASP A 14 -22.13 -4.44 32.29
N ASN A 15 -22.74 -5.55 32.72
CA ASN A 15 -22.05 -6.83 32.84
C ASN A 15 -21.63 -7.38 31.47
N GLY A 16 -22.47 -7.20 30.45
CA GLY A 16 -22.20 -7.65 29.08
C GLY A 16 -21.03 -6.89 28.42
N LEU A 17 -20.91 -5.58 28.70
CA LEU A 17 -19.88 -4.72 28.11
C LEU A 17 -18.66 -4.49 29.01
N LYS A 18 -18.68 -4.93 30.28
CA LYS A 18 -17.66 -4.66 31.31
C LYS A 18 -16.22 -4.90 30.84
N ASN A 19 -16.02 -5.85 29.93
CA ASN A 19 -14.71 -6.20 29.36
C ASN A 19 -14.71 -6.20 27.82
N GLN A 20 -15.69 -5.54 27.19
CA GLN A 20 -15.75 -5.41 25.74
C GLN A 20 -15.21 -4.03 25.34
N TYR A 21 -14.09 -4.03 24.61
CA TYR A 21 -13.57 -2.83 23.98
C TYR A 21 -14.19 -2.69 22.59
N LEU A 22 -14.83 -1.56 22.33
CA LEU A 22 -15.45 -1.25 21.06
C LEU A 22 -14.62 -0.19 20.35
N TYR A 23 -14.15 -0.49 19.14
CA TYR A 23 -13.54 0.50 18.28
C TYR A 23 -14.62 1.18 17.44
N ARG A 24 -14.78 2.49 17.60
CA ARG A 24 -15.71 3.28 16.80
C ARG A 24 -14.93 4.15 15.83
N TYR A 25 -15.06 3.86 14.54
CA TYR A 25 -14.46 4.68 13.50
C TYR A 25 -15.00 6.13 13.52
N PRO A 26 -14.13 7.14 13.35
CA PRO A 26 -14.55 8.50 13.06
C PRO A 26 -15.45 8.54 11.81
N LYS A 27 -16.48 9.39 11.84
CA LYS A 27 -17.52 9.45 10.79
C LYS A 27 -16.93 9.79 9.40
N ASP A 28 -15.95 10.68 9.40
CA ASP A 28 -15.18 11.13 8.25
C ASP A 28 -14.31 10.02 7.66
N LYS A 29 -13.72 9.16 8.49
CA LYS A 29 -12.90 8.01 8.04
C LYS A 29 -13.73 6.82 7.56
N ALA A 30 -14.96 6.66 8.09
CA ALA A 30 -15.86 5.58 7.70
C ALA A 30 -16.18 5.57 6.19
N ARG A 31 -16.16 6.72 5.51
CA ARG A 31 -16.32 6.80 4.06
C ARG A 31 -15.16 6.12 3.31
N VAL A 32 -13.92 6.40 3.72
CA VAL A 32 -12.72 5.83 3.09
C VAL A 32 -12.71 4.31 3.29
N LEU A 33 -13.01 3.85 4.51
CA LEU A 33 -13.15 2.43 4.80
C LEU A 33 -14.35 1.79 4.07
N GLY A 34 -15.45 2.50 3.86
CA GLY A 34 -16.59 1.97 3.11
C GLY A 34 -16.30 1.78 1.63
N ASN A 35 -15.44 2.64 1.05
CA ASN A 35 -15.24 2.76 -0.39
C ASN A 35 -13.89 2.22 -0.89
N TRP A 36 -13.05 1.64 -0.01
CA TRP A 36 -11.69 1.23 -0.40
C TRP A 36 -11.66 0.32 -1.63
N ARG A 37 -12.68 -0.54 -1.83
CA ARG A 37 -12.75 -1.44 -2.99
C ARG A 37 -12.84 -0.67 -4.30
N ASP A 38 -13.69 0.34 -4.34
CA ASP A 38 -13.89 1.18 -5.53
C ASP A 38 -12.69 2.09 -5.75
N ASP A 39 -12.18 2.69 -4.67
CA ASP A 39 -11.00 3.54 -4.71
C ASP A 39 -9.79 2.76 -5.25
N TRP A 40 -9.63 1.48 -4.90
CA TRP A 40 -8.50 0.65 -5.32
C TRP A 40 -8.83 -0.35 -6.45
N ALA A 41 -9.95 -0.18 -7.15
CA ALA A 41 -10.42 -1.13 -8.16
C ALA A 41 -9.37 -1.39 -9.27
N THR A 42 -8.74 -0.33 -9.79
CA THR A 42 -7.69 -0.45 -10.82
C THR A 42 -6.50 -1.27 -10.33
N VAL A 43 -6.08 -1.04 -9.07
CA VAL A 43 -4.92 -1.71 -8.48
C VAL A 43 -5.26 -3.18 -8.22
N THR A 44 -6.40 -3.46 -7.61
CA THR A 44 -6.81 -4.85 -7.30
C THR A 44 -7.11 -5.67 -8.56
N ALA A 45 -7.53 -5.05 -9.66
CA ALA A 45 -7.66 -5.72 -10.95
C ALA A 45 -6.30 -6.11 -11.56
N ALA A 46 -5.26 -5.30 -11.34
CA ALA A 46 -3.92 -5.53 -11.86
C ALA A 46 -3.02 -6.38 -10.93
N PHE A 47 -3.24 -6.26 -9.63
CA PHE A 47 -2.49 -6.88 -8.53
C PHE A 47 -3.46 -7.47 -7.49
N PRO A 48 -4.25 -8.52 -7.82
CA PRO A 48 -5.22 -9.12 -6.89
C PRO A 48 -4.66 -9.48 -5.50
N SER A 49 -3.40 -9.90 -5.42
CA SER A 49 -2.76 -10.29 -4.15
C SER A 49 -2.62 -9.13 -3.16
N THR A 50 -2.71 -7.87 -3.62
CA THR A 50 -2.65 -6.68 -2.74
C THR A 50 -3.93 -6.44 -1.94
N GLN A 51 -5.03 -7.13 -2.26
CA GLN A 51 -6.35 -6.82 -1.71
C GLN A 51 -6.39 -6.83 -0.17
N LYS A 52 -5.73 -7.81 0.46
CA LYS A 52 -5.65 -7.88 1.91
C LYS A 52 -4.87 -6.68 2.47
N ASP A 53 -3.69 -6.42 1.94
CA ASP A 53 -2.83 -5.33 2.41
C ASP A 53 -3.47 -3.96 2.19
N ILE A 54 -4.26 -3.76 1.12
CA ILE A 54 -5.05 -2.54 0.91
C ILE A 54 -6.10 -2.35 2.01
N LEU A 55 -6.88 -3.39 2.31
CA LEU A 55 -7.90 -3.32 3.35
C LEU A 55 -7.27 -3.01 4.70
N GLU A 56 -6.24 -3.75 5.09
CA GLU A 56 -5.52 -3.54 6.36
C GLU A 56 -4.93 -2.12 6.44
N CYS A 57 -4.34 -1.63 5.33
CA CYS A 57 -3.80 -0.28 5.26
C CYS A 57 -4.85 0.80 5.55
N VAL A 58 -6.01 0.73 4.89
CA VAL A 58 -7.11 1.69 5.09
C VAL A 58 -7.76 1.54 6.46
N ASP A 59 -7.96 0.30 6.91
CA ASP A 59 -8.61 0.01 8.19
C ASP A 59 -7.77 0.48 9.37
N LEU A 60 -6.46 0.18 9.39
CA LEU A 60 -5.55 0.62 10.43
C LEU A 60 -5.43 2.16 10.49
N TRP A 61 -5.45 2.84 9.34
CA TRP A 61 -5.50 4.30 9.32
C TRP A 61 -6.82 4.83 9.91
N ALA A 62 -7.94 4.19 9.55
CA ALA A 62 -9.25 4.53 10.09
C ALA A 62 -9.34 4.26 11.61
N MET A 63 -8.56 3.29 12.10
CA MET A 63 -8.38 2.94 13.50
C MET A 63 -7.25 3.69 14.23
N ASP A 64 -6.73 4.78 13.66
CA ASP A 64 -5.67 5.57 14.32
C ASP A 64 -4.42 4.75 14.69
N HIS A 65 -4.08 3.79 13.81
CA HIS A 65 -2.84 3.01 13.84
C HIS A 65 -1.94 3.36 12.64
N PRO A 66 -1.49 4.64 12.54
CA PRO A 66 -0.83 5.19 11.36
C PRO A 66 0.44 4.44 10.94
N THR A 67 1.34 4.10 11.87
CA THR A 67 2.58 3.38 11.55
C THR A 67 2.30 2.00 10.92
N ALA A 68 1.29 1.28 11.43
CA ALA A 68 0.89 -0.02 10.87
C ALA A 68 0.24 0.13 9.48
N SER A 69 -0.54 1.19 9.28
CA SER A 69 -1.07 1.54 7.95
C SER A 69 0.04 1.78 6.92
N VAL A 70 1.07 2.56 7.28
CA VAL A 70 2.25 2.80 6.42
C VAL A 70 2.98 1.49 6.12
N PHE A 71 3.10 0.58 7.09
CA PHE A 71 3.72 -0.72 6.86
C PHE A 71 2.96 -1.54 5.80
N HIS A 72 1.63 -1.59 5.88
CA HIS A 72 0.82 -2.24 4.85
C HIS A 72 0.90 -1.52 3.50
N ALA A 73 1.01 -0.19 3.47
CA ALA A 73 1.26 0.55 2.24
C ALA A 73 2.56 0.10 1.55
N MET A 74 3.63 -0.17 2.31
CA MET A 74 4.88 -0.69 1.76
C MET A 74 4.74 -2.12 1.24
N ARG A 75 3.92 -2.96 1.88
CA ARG A 75 3.62 -4.31 1.39
C ARG A 75 2.90 -4.30 0.05
N ILE A 76 1.97 -3.36 -0.15
CA ILE A 76 1.30 -3.14 -1.45
C ILE A 76 2.34 -2.80 -2.54
N LEU A 77 3.26 -1.88 -2.25
CA LEU A 77 4.31 -1.48 -3.19
C LEU A 77 5.24 -2.63 -3.59
N GLU A 78 5.50 -3.59 -2.68
CA GLU A 78 6.36 -4.73 -2.98
C GLU A 78 5.83 -5.56 -4.16
N HIS A 79 4.51 -5.69 -4.30
CA HIS A 79 3.90 -6.35 -5.47
C HIS A 79 4.21 -5.59 -6.77
N GLY A 80 4.15 -4.26 -6.72
CA GLY A 80 4.53 -3.40 -7.85
C GLY A 80 6.02 -3.54 -8.19
N LEU A 81 6.90 -3.56 -7.18
CA LEU A 81 8.34 -3.68 -7.38
C LEU A 81 8.71 -5.04 -7.97
N ARG A 82 8.07 -6.12 -7.48
CA ARG A 82 8.23 -7.46 -8.03
C ARG A 82 7.79 -7.54 -9.49
N ALA A 83 6.66 -6.93 -9.84
CA ALA A 83 6.21 -6.89 -11.23
C ALA A 83 7.16 -6.09 -12.13
N LEU A 84 7.72 -4.97 -11.63
CA LEU A 84 8.70 -4.19 -12.36
C LEU A 84 10.01 -4.99 -12.58
N ALA A 85 10.52 -5.66 -11.54
CA ALA A 85 11.68 -6.55 -11.63
C ALA A 85 11.47 -7.64 -12.68
N ASN A 86 10.32 -8.31 -12.65
CA ASN A 86 9.96 -9.33 -13.62
C ASN A 86 9.89 -8.77 -15.05
N TYR A 87 9.30 -7.58 -15.24
CA TYR A 87 9.22 -6.92 -16.54
C TYR A 87 10.60 -6.62 -17.14
N VAL A 88 11.55 -6.24 -16.28
CA VAL A 88 12.92 -6.01 -16.73
C VAL A 88 13.76 -7.29 -16.83
N GLY A 89 13.25 -8.44 -16.38
CA GLY A 89 13.91 -9.74 -16.44
C GLY A 89 14.89 -9.99 -15.29
N ARG A 90 14.65 -9.39 -14.11
CA ARG A 90 15.46 -9.56 -12.91
C ARG A 90 14.71 -10.41 -11.88
N ALA A 91 15.45 -11.29 -11.20
CA ALA A 91 14.89 -12.10 -10.12
C ALA A 91 14.67 -11.20 -8.90
N PHE A 92 13.49 -11.33 -8.27
CA PHE A 92 13.16 -10.53 -7.10
C PHE A 92 13.63 -11.24 -5.82
N ASP A 93 14.61 -10.65 -5.12
CA ASP A 93 14.91 -11.00 -3.72
C ASP A 93 14.17 -10.05 -2.78
N ILE A 94 13.29 -10.64 -1.97
CA ILE A 94 12.38 -9.95 -1.05
C ILE A 94 13.16 -9.15 0.01
N GLN A 95 14.36 -9.59 0.38
CA GLN A 95 15.06 -8.99 1.51
C GLN A 95 15.71 -7.64 1.22
N ASN A 96 15.90 -7.26 -0.05
CA ASN A 96 16.71 -6.09 -0.36
C ASN A 96 16.16 -5.23 -1.52
N TRP A 97 15.33 -4.25 -1.16
CA TRP A 97 14.80 -3.25 -2.09
C TRP A 97 15.91 -2.43 -2.76
N GLN A 98 17.01 -2.11 -2.08
CA GLN A 98 18.10 -1.35 -2.69
C GLN A 98 18.71 -2.12 -3.86
N ASN A 99 19.09 -3.37 -3.63
CA ASN A 99 19.75 -4.19 -4.66
C ASN A 99 18.87 -4.35 -5.90
N ILE A 100 17.58 -4.68 -5.72
CA ILE A 100 16.69 -4.88 -6.87
C ILE A 100 16.41 -3.59 -7.63
N ILE A 101 16.34 -2.45 -6.93
CA ILE A 101 16.22 -1.13 -7.58
C ILE A 101 17.48 -0.84 -8.41
N ASP A 102 18.68 -1.09 -7.87
CA ASP A 102 19.94 -0.88 -8.60
C ASP A 102 20.04 -1.77 -9.85
N GLU A 103 19.58 -3.02 -9.75
CA GLU A 103 19.50 -3.94 -10.89
C GLU A 103 18.50 -3.48 -11.96
N ILE A 104 17.32 -2.99 -11.54
CA ILE A 104 16.31 -2.41 -12.45
C ILE A 104 16.90 -1.20 -13.17
N GLU A 105 17.54 -0.26 -12.46
CA GLU A 105 18.15 0.92 -13.07
C GLU A 105 19.27 0.54 -14.05
N SER A 106 20.07 -0.47 -13.72
CA SER A 106 21.10 -1.00 -14.62
C SER A 106 20.51 -1.54 -15.91
N GLU A 107 19.43 -2.31 -15.80
CA GLU A 107 18.72 -2.86 -16.96
C GLU A 107 18.06 -1.77 -17.81
N ILE A 108 17.52 -0.71 -17.20
CA ILE A 108 16.99 0.45 -17.94
C ILE A 108 18.10 1.11 -18.77
N ARG A 109 19.29 1.32 -18.19
CA ARG A 109 20.45 1.89 -18.90
C ARG A 109 20.90 1.00 -20.06
N ASP A 110 20.86 -0.31 -19.90
CA ASP A 110 21.22 -1.25 -20.97
C ASP A 110 20.17 -1.28 -22.10
N ARG A 111 18.88 -1.28 -21.76
CA ARG A 111 17.79 -1.15 -22.74
C ARG A 111 17.87 0.16 -23.51
N ALA A 112 18.27 1.25 -22.87
CA ALA A 112 18.50 2.53 -23.54
C ALA A 112 19.57 2.45 -24.64
N LYS A 113 20.57 1.57 -24.50
CA LYS A 113 21.60 1.33 -25.52
C LYS A 113 21.14 0.34 -26.61
N LYS A 114 20.43 -0.72 -26.22
CA LYS A 114 20.09 -1.85 -27.10
C LYS A 114 18.81 -1.66 -27.93
N LEU A 115 17.81 -0.94 -27.41
CA LEU A 115 16.53 -0.79 -28.10
C LEU A 115 16.66 0.07 -29.37
N PRO A 116 15.97 -0.28 -30.47
CA PRO A 116 15.89 0.54 -31.67
C PRO A 116 15.33 1.94 -31.38
N ARG A 117 15.84 2.97 -32.06
CA ARG A 117 15.32 4.33 -31.91
C ARG A 117 13.87 4.40 -32.40
N GLY A 118 13.01 5.06 -31.64
CA GLY A 118 11.60 5.25 -31.99
C GLY A 118 10.74 5.65 -30.79
N GLN A 119 9.48 5.96 -31.07
CA GLN A 119 8.50 6.38 -30.05
C GLN A 119 8.33 5.32 -28.95
N GLN A 120 8.17 4.05 -29.33
CA GLN A 120 7.99 2.94 -28.38
C GLN A 120 9.15 2.82 -27.38
N LYS A 121 10.40 3.02 -27.85
CA LYS A 121 11.58 3.04 -26.97
C LYS A 121 11.49 4.19 -25.97
N ASN A 122 11.14 5.39 -26.43
CA ASN A 122 11.05 6.56 -25.56
C ASN A 122 9.96 6.37 -24.48
N GLU A 123 8.79 5.88 -24.88
CA GLU A 123 7.67 5.59 -23.96
C GLU A 123 8.04 4.53 -22.93
N THR A 124 8.68 3.43 -23.36
CA THR A 124 9.13 2.36 -22.47
C THR A 124 10.16 2.88 -21.47
N LEU A 125 11.18 3.60 -21.93
CA LEU A 125 12.23 4.12 -21.06
C LEU A 125 11.71 5.20 -20.11
N GLN A 126 10.75 6.02 -20.56
CA GLN A 126 10.11 7.01 -19.69
C GLN A 126 9.32 6.33 -18.57
N PHE A 127 8.48 5.35 -18.91
CA PHE A 127 7.72 4.59 -17.91
C PHE A 127 8.64 3.92 -16.88
N LEU A 128 9.66 3.19 -17.35
CA LEU A 128 10.57 2.48 -16.46
C LEU A 128 11.39 3.44 -15.58
N SER A 129 11.89 4.54 -16.14
CA SER A 129 12.67 5.53 -15.39
C SER A 129 11.81 6.21 -14.32
N VAL A 130 10.57 6.57 -14.63
CA VAL A 130 9.64 7.15 -13.65
C VAL A 130 9.34 6.14 -12.55
N ALA A 131 9.06 4.88 -12.89
CA ALA A 131 8.78 3.84 -11.92
C ALA A 131 9.97 3.57 -10.98
N ALA A 132 11.18 3.39 -11.52
CA ALA A 132 12.38 3.14 -10.73
C ALA A 132 12.68 4.30 -9.77
N LYS A 133 12.59 5.55 -10.27
CA LYS A 133 12.80 6.76 -9.46
C LYS A 133 11.86 6.83 -8.27
N GLU A 134 10.56 6.56 -8.46
CA GLU A 134 9.58 6.56 -7.36
C GLU A 134 9.91 5.49 -6.32
N PHE A 135 10.29 4.27 -6.73
CA PHE A 135 10.66 3.21 -5.78
C PHE A 135 11.85 3.59 -4.90
N THR A 136 12.86 4.28 -5.45
CA THR A 136 13.97 4.81 -4.65
C THR A 136 13.48 5.75 -3.55
N TYR A 137 12.55 6.66 -3.87
CA TYR A 137 11.98 7.58 -2.89
C TYR A 137 11.05 6.89 -1.89
N PHE A 138 10.25 5.90 -2.30
CA PHE A 138 9.45 5.11 -1.35
C PHE A 138 10.34 4.34 -0.37
N LYS A 139 11.44 3.76 -0.88
CA LYS A 139 12.42 3.03 -0.06
C LYS A 139 12.98 3.92 1.02
N ASP A 140 13.50 5.08 0.62
CA ASP A 140 14.22 5.97 1.52
C ASP A 140 13.29 6.86 2.34
N GLY A 141 12.09 7.18 1.87
CA GLY A 141 11.11 7.99 2.61
C GLY A 141 10.29 7.21 3.63
N TRP A 142 9.89 5.98 3.32
CA TRP A 142 8.97 5.20 4.17
C TRP A 142 9.45 3.79 4.48
N ARG A 143 9.77 2.96 3.48
CA ARG A 143 10.06 1.52 3.70
C ARG A 143 11.19 1.30 4.70
N ASN A 144 12.29 2.04 4.57
CA ASN A 144 13.43 1.89 5.48
C ASN A 144 13.10 2.37 6.89
N TYR A 145 12.27 3.40 7.05
CA TYR A 145 11.93 3.96 8.35
C TYR A 145 10.93 3.08 9.11
N VAL A 146 9.85 2.66 8.44
CA VAL A 146 8.80 1.82 9.05
C VAL A 146 9.31 0.42 9.38
N SER A 147 10.16 -0.18 8.53
CA SER A 147 10.66 -1.54 8.75
C SER A 147 11.83 -1.64 9.73
N HIS A 148 12.50 -0.52 10.05
CA HIS A 148 13.63 -0.50 10.99
C HIS A 148 13.30 0.22 12.31
N ASN A 149 12.01 0.44 12.61
CA ASN A 149 11.54 1.12 13.82
C ASN A 149 12.21 2.48 14.04
N LYS A 150 12.42 3.25 12.96
CA LYS A 150 13.13 4.53 12.99
C LYS A 150 12.18 5.72 13.08
N SER A 151 10.88 5.52 12.88
CA SER A 151 9.89 6.59 12.91
C SER A 151 8.51 6.04 13.26
N ASP A 152 7.78 6.83 14.04
CA ASP A 152 6.34 6.74 14.14
C ASP A 152 5.73 7.76 13.18
N TYR A 153 4.52 7.45 12.69
CA TYR A 153 3.78 8.33 11.80
C TYR A 153 2.53 8.84 12.50
N ASP A 154 2.10 10.05 12.18
CA ASP A 154 0.77 10.54 12.53
C ASP A 154 -0.27 10.17 11.45
N GLU A 155 -1.54 10.46 11.72
CA GLU A 155 -2.66 10.19 10.81
C GLU A 155 -2.46 10.81 9.42
N HIS A 156 -2.02 12.07 9.35
CA HIS A 156 -1.86 12.80 8.09
C HIS A 156 -0.69 12.25 7.28
N GLN A 157 0.42 11.91 7.94
CA GLN A 157 1.57 11.28 7.32
C GLN A 157 1.23 9.90 6.77
N ALA A 158 0.45 9.10 7.51
CA ALA A 158 -0.02 7.81 7.05
C ALA A 158 -0.97 7.95 5.85
N GLN A 159 -1.89 8.91 5.89
CA GLN A 159 -2.76 9.22 4.76
C GLN A 159 -1.97 9.59 3.51
N THR A 160 -1.03 10.53 3.66
CA THR A 160 -0.14 10.97 2.58
C THR A 160 0.60 9.77 1.96
N ALA A 161 1.12 8.88 2.81
CA ALA A 161 1.84 7.70 2.35
C ALA A 161 0.94 6.75 1.53
N PHE A 162 -0.20 6.31 2.06
CA PHE A 162 -1.02 5.33 1.35
C PHE A 162 -1.71 5.92 0.11
N GLU A 163 -2.04 7.21 0.10
CA GLU A 163 -2.58 7.89 -1.08
C GLU A 163 -1.54 8.00 -2.20
N HIS A 164 -0.27 8.27 -1.85
CA HIS A 164 0.84 8.24 -2.82
C HIS A 164 1.07 6.82 -3.34
N VAL A 165 1.06 5.81 -2.46
CA VAL A 165 1.13 4.40 -2.88
C VAL A 165 0.00 4.07 -3.85
N ARG A 166 -1.24 4.48 -3.55
CA ARG A 166 -2.39 4.25 -4.44
C ARG A 166 -2.17 4.87 -5.81
N ALA A 167 -1.84 6.16 -5.86
CA ALA A 167 -1.63 6.88 -7.11
C ALA A 167 -0.52 6.23 -7.95
N PHE A 168 0.58 5.83 -7.31
CA PHE A 168 1.69 5.16 -7.98
C PHE A 168 1.32 3.76 -8.47
N MET A 169 0.62 2.95 -7.67
CA MET A 169 0.17 1.62 -8.09
C MET A 169 -0.83 1.69 -9.26
N ILE A 170 -1.65 2.75 -9.35
CA ILE A 170 -2.49 3.01 -10.52
C ILE A 170 -1.63 3.24 -11.77
N VAL A 171 -0.54 4.02 -11.66
CA VAL A 171 0.41 4.23 -12.77
C VAL A 171 1.05 2.90 -13.18
N LEU A 172 1.51 2.09 -12.23
CA LEU A 172 2.07 0.76 -12.55
C LEU A 172 1.03 -0.13 -13.23
N SER A 173 -0.22 -0.07 -12.80
CA SER A 173 -1.35 -0.79 -13.41
C SER A 173 -1.65 -0.38 -14.85
N SER A 174 -1.01 0.66 -15.40
CA SER A 174 -1.13 0.97 -16.84
C SER A 174 -0.32 0.02 -17.73
N GLN A 175 0.76 -0.58 -17.22
CA GLN A 175 1.68 -1.43 -18.01
C GLN A 175 2.10 -2.73 -17.33
N LEU A 176 1.91 -2.86 -16.02
CA LEU A 176 2.37 -3.99 -15.22
C LEU A 176 1.19 -4.71 -14.56
N ARG A 177 1.34 -6.03 -14.39
CA ARG A 177 0.40 -6.91 -13.69
C ARG A 177 1.21 -7.83 -12.78
N GLU A 178 0.61 -8.31 -11.70
CA GLU A 178 1.25 -9.38 -10.92
C GLU A 178 1.35 -10.65 -11.78
N VAL A 179 2.50 -11.32 -11.68
CA VAL A 179 2.69 -12.62 -12.32
C VAL A 179 1.99 -13.64 -11.43
N ALA A 180 1.08 -14.42 -12.00
CA ALA A 180 0.42 -15.49 -11.27
C ALA A 180 1.48 -16.41 -10.62
N PRO A 181 1.27 -16.84 -9.37
CA PRO A 181 2.21 -17.72 -8.67
C PRO A 181 2.47 -19.03 -9.42
#